data_AF-A0A1Z3HNZ2-F1
#
_entry.id   AF-A0A1Z3HNZ2-F1
#
_cell.length_a   1.000
_cell.length_b   1.000
_cell.length_c   1.000
_cell.angle_alpha   90.00
_cell.angle_beta   90.00
_cell.angle_gamma   90.00
#
_symmetry.space_group_name_H-M   'P 1'
#
loop_
_entity.id
_entity.type
_entity.pdbx_description
1 polymer ?
#
loop_
_entity_poly.entity_id
_entity_poly.type
_entity_poly.pdbx_seq_one_letter_code
_entity_poly.pdbx_strand_id
1 'polypeptide(L)'
;MANLIKRPVVIQDLIDHATYISRDNLDAGDRFIYAAEATFQRIAELPAIGKLSGFTTPKLAQVRQYPIKGFNKHIILSNTPRSR
;
A
#
# COMPACT_ATOMS: atom_id res chain seq x y z
N MET A 1 -6.14 -17.05 -1.01
CA MET A 1 -4.98 -16.14 -0.89
C MET A 1 -4.60 -15.70 -2.29
N ALA A 2 -4.64 -14.40 -2.58
CA ALA A 2 -4.22 -13.87 -3.87
C ALA A 2 -2.69 -13.72 -3.91
N ASN A 3 -2.08 -14.00 -5.08
CA ASN A 3 -0.65 -13.77 -5.26
C ASN A 3 -0.38 -12.26 -5.39
N LEU A 4 0.19 -11.64 -4.36
CA LEU A 4 0.52 -10.22 -4.34
C LEU A 4 1.92 -9.99 -4.92
N ILE A 5 1.98 -9.39 -6.11
CA ILE A 5 3.24 -9.03 -6.76
C ILE A 5 3.58 -7.59 -6.40
N LYS A 6 4.64 -7.40 -5.59
CA LYS A 6 5.19 -6.08 -5.24
C LYS A 6 6.14 -5.64 -6.36
N ARG A 7 5.93 -4.46 -6.96
CA ARG A 7 6.90 -3.90 -7.91
C ARG A 7 8.17 -3.46 -7.15
N PRO A 8 9.37 -3.54 -7.75
CA PRO A 8 10.60 -3.10 -7.08
C PRO A 8 10.55 -1.66 -6.55
N VAL A 9 9.87 -0.76 -7.28
CA VAL A 9 9.66 0.63 -6.84
C VAL A 9 8.94 0.73 -5.49
N VAL A 10 8.04 -0.22 -5.17
CA VAL A 10 7.33 -0.23 -3.88
C VAL A 10 8.31 -0.46 -2.73
N ILE A 11 9.33 -1.28 -2.94
CA ILE A 11 10.35 -1.52 -1.91
C ILE A 11 11.16 -0.24 -1.67
N GLN A 12 11.54 0.46 -2.75
CA GLN A 12 12.24 1.75 -2.64
C GLN A 12 11.38 2.80 -1.92
N ASP A 13 10.11 2.93 -2.30
CA ASP A 13 9.17 3.87 -1.67
C ASP A 13 9.06 3.62 -0.16
N LEU A 14 9.00 2.35 0.26
CA LEU A 14 8.95 1.99 1.68
C LEU A 14 10.22 2.41 2.43
N ILE A 15 11.40 2.16 1.84
CA ILE A 15 12.69 2.52 2.43
C ILE A 15 12.81 4.04 2.53
N ASP A 16 12.43 4.78 1.49
CA ASP A 16 12.54 6.23 1.46
C ASP A 16 11.62 6.87 2.49
N HIS A 17 10.36 6.41 2.57
CA HIS A 17 9.40 6.89 3.56
C HIS A 17 9.80 6.53 5.00
N ALA A 18 10.22 5.29 5.25
CA ALA A 18 10.69 4.88 6.57
C ALA A 18 11.92 5.70 6.99
N THR A 19 12.88 5.87 6.10
CA THR A 19 14.09 6.68 6.33
C THR A 19 13.74 8.13 6.63
N TYR A 20 12.77 8.70 5.91
CA TYR A 20 12.30 10.06 6.18
C TYR A 20 11.66 10.19 7.55
N ILE A 21 10.76 9.26 7.92
CA ILE A 21 10.09 9.24 9.24
C ILE A 21 11.12 9.07 10.37
N SER A 22 12.12 8.20 10.16
CA SER A 22 13.18 7.92 11.14
C SER A 22 14.09 9.12 11.44
N ARG A 23 14.09 10.17 10.59
CA ARG A 23 14.84 11.40 10.89
C ARG A 23 14.33 12.10 12.14
N ASP A 24 13.01 12.06 12.35
CA ASP A 24 12.36 12.67 13.51
C ASP A 24 12.10 11.65 14.63
N ASN A 25 11.77 10.40 14.26
CA ASN A 25 11.47 9.34 15.23
C ASN A 25 11.79 7.95 14.64
N LEU A 26 12.86 7.33 15.13
CA LEU A 26 13.33 6.02 14.68
C LEU A 26 12.26 4.92 14.87
N ASP A 27 11.63 4.86 16.05
CA ASP A 27 10.58 3.87 16.34
C ASP A 27 9.38 4.02 15.41
N ALA A 28 9.06 5.25 14.99
CA ALA A 28 7.97 5.51 14.06
C ALA A 28 8.29 4.99 12.65
N GLY A 29 9.56 5.05 12.23
CA GLY A 29 10.00 4.48 10.96
C GLY A 29 9.87 2.95 10.94
N ASP A 30 10.26 2.28 12.02
CA ASP A 30 10.08 0.83 12.13
C ASP A 30 8.59 0.45 12.13
N ARG A 31 7.77 1.17 12.92
CA ARG A 31 6.31 0.97 12.93
C ARG A 31 5.67 1.17 11.56
N PHE A 32 6.21 2.07 10.73
CA PHE A 32 5.73 2.27 9.36
C PHE A 32 5.93 1.02 8.50
N ILE A 33 7.10 0.39 8.56
CA ILE A 33 7.39 -0.84 7.82
C ILE A 33 6.45 -1.97 8.25
N TYR A 34 6.26 -2.16 9.56
CA TYR A 34 5.32 -3.17 10.08
C TYR A 34 3.87 -2.90 9.64
N ALA A 35 3.43 -1.64 9.69
CA ALA A 35 2.09 -1.27 9.26
C ALA A 35 1.88 -1.45 7.75
N ALA A 36 2.89 -1.16 6.93
CA ALA A 36 2.86 -1.41 5.50
C ALA A 36 2.75 -2.92 5.19
N GLU A 37 3.56 -3.76 5.85
CA GLU A 37 3.51 -5.21 5.65
C GLU A 37 2.17 -5.82 6.08
N ALA A 38 1.63 -5.41 7.23
CA ALA A 38 0.29 -5.81 7.65
C ALA A 38 -0.79 -5.39 6.64
N THR A 39 -0.62 -4.25 5.99
CA THR A 39 -1.54 -3.79 4.94
C THR A 39 -1.40 -4.67 3.68
N PHE A 40 -0.19 -5.05 3.28
CA PHE A 40 0.02 -5.98 2.17
C PHE A 40 -0.61 -7.36 2.42
N GLN A 41 -0.45 -7.91 3.61
CA GLN A 41 -1.10 -9.17 4.00
C GLN A 41 -2.62 -9.06 3.85
N ARG A 42 -3.21 -7.96 4.32
CA ARG A 42 -4.66 -7.73 4.19
C ARG A 42 -5.13 -7.56 2.75
N ILE A 43 -4.31 -6.97 1.87
CA ILE A 43 -4.59 -6.89 0.43
C ILE A 43 -4.56 -8.29 -0.20
N ALA A 44 -3.62 -9.15 0.20
CA ALA A 44 -3.51 -10.52 -0.31
C ALA A 44 -4.68 -11.43 0.16
N GLU A 45 -5.21 -11.17 1.35
CA GLU A 45 -6.39 -11.87 1.90
C GLU A 45 -7.70 -11.35 1.30
N LEU A 46 -7.88 -10.03 1.27
CA LEU A 46 -9.14 -9.36 0.94
C LEU A 46 -8.92 -8.24 -0.09
N PRO A 47 -8.56 -8.56 -1.34
CA PRO A 47 -8.24 -7.57 -2.38
C PRO A 47 -9.42 -6.67 -2.78
N ALA A 48 -10.66 -6.99 -2.39
CA ALA A 48 -11.82 -6.17 -2.69
C ALA A 48 -12.13 -5.10 -1.63
N ILE A 49 -11.49 -5.14 -0.45
CA ILE A 49 -11.79 -4.22 0.66
C ILE A 49 -11.31 -2.79 0.40
N GLY A 50 -10.33 -2.61 -0.50
CA GLY A 50 -9.80 -1.29 -0.83
C GLY A 50 -10.78 -0.42 -1.59
N LYS A 51 -10.72 0.89 -1.36
CA LYS A 51 -11.57 1.87 -2.04
C LYS A 51 -11.11 2.05 -3.49
N LEU A 52 -12.02 2.06 -4.45
CA LEU A 52 -11.67 2.42 -5.83
C LEU A 52 -11.19 3.87 -5.88
N SER A 53 -10.06 4.09 -6.55
CA SER A 53 -9.36 5.38 -6.57
C SER A 53 -10.10 6.48 -7.34
N GLY A 54 -11.15 6.13 -8.10
CA GLY A 54 -11.96 7.10 -8.86
C GLY A 54 -11.19 7.80 -9.99
N PHE A 55 -10.07 7.25 -10.44
CA PHE A 55 -9.30 7.84 -11.54
C PHE A 55 -10.11 7.87 -12.82
N THR A 56 -10.08 8.99 -13.53
CA THR A 56 -10.76 9.18 -14.83
C THR A 56 -10.06 8.43 -15.97
N THR A 57 -8.77 8.13 -15.82
CA THR A 57 -7.99 7.37 -16.79
C THR A 57 -8.43 5.90 -16.83
N PRO A 58 -8.89 5.36 -17.98
CA PRO A 58 -9.40 3.99 -18.08
C PRO A 58 -8.42 2.91 -17.61
N LYS A 59 -7.11 3.12 -17.84
CA LYS A 59 -6.04 2.21 -17.40
C LYS A 59 -5.90 2.13 -15.87
N LEU A 60 -6.44 3.10 -15.14
CA LEU A 60 -6.38 3.20 -13.68
C LEU A 60 -7.73 2.97 -13.00
N ALA A 61 -8.79 2.67 -13.76
CA ALA A 61 -10.14 2.47 -13.24
C ALA A 61 -10.24 1.32 -12.22
N GLN A 62 -9.31 0.37 -12.27
CA GLN A 62 -9.24 -0.79 -11.37
C GLN A 62 -8.25 -0.60 -10.20
N VAL A 63 -7.65 0.59 -10.08
CA VAL A 63 -6.75 0.89 -8.97
C VAL A 63 -7.56 1.08 -7.69
N ARG A 64 -7.15 0.37 -6.65
CA ARG A 64 -7.67 0.47 -5.30
C ARG A 64 -6.66 1.11 -4.38
N GLN A 65 -7.18 1.85 -3.42
CA GLN A 65 -6.44 2.55 -2.39
C GLN A 65 -6.61 1.84 -1.05
N TYR A 66 -5.49 1.69 -0.33
CA TYR A 66 -5.44 1.11 1.00
C TYR A 66 -4.65 2.06 1.92
N PRO A 67 -5.31 2.74 2.87
CA PRO A 67 -4.60 3.56 3.83
C PRO A 67 -3.78 2.68 4.77
N ILE A 68 -2.55 3.10 5.09
CA ILE A 68 -1.72 2.43 6.09
C ILE A 68 -2.22 2.84 7.48
N LYS A 69 -2.63 1.87 8.29
CA LYS A 69 -3.15 2.13 9.64
C LYS A 69 -2.08 2.79 10.52
N GLY A 70 -2.42 3.91 11.16
CA GLY A 70 -1.48 4.71 11.95
C GLY A 70 -0.67 5.72 11.12
N PHE A 71 -0.76 5.65 9.78
CA PHE A 71 -0.03 6.51 8.85
C PHE A 71 -0.99 7.05 7.78
N ASN A 72 -2.02 7.78 8.20
CA ASN A 72 -3.16 8.20 7.36
C ASN A 72 -2.79 9.00 6.09
N LYS A 73 -1.59 9.56 6.03
CA LYS A 73 -1.08 10.27 4.85
C LYS A 73 -0.43 9.35 3.80
N HIS A 74 -0.27 8.07 4.11
CA HIS A 74 0.38 7.07 3.25
C HIS A 74 -0.66 6.07 2.74
N ILE A 75 -0.68 5.89 1.42
CA ILE A 75 -1.68 5.09 0.72
C ILE A 75 -0.95 4.09 -0.18
N ILE A 76 -1.32 2.82 -0.07
CA ILE A 76 -0.89 1.78 -1.00
C ILE A 76 -1.89 1.72 -2.16
N LEU A 77 -1.37 1.77 -3.39
CA LEU A 77 -2.14 1.62 -4.61
C LEU A 77 -1.93 0.22 -5.19
N SER A 78 -3.02 -0.52 -5.40
CA SER A 78 -2.96 -1.83 -6.04
C SER A 78 -3.91 -1.91 -7.23
N ASN A 79 -3.52 -2.62 -8.28
CA ASN A 79 -4.44 -2.99 -9.35
C ASN A 79 -4.96 -4.40 -9.08
N THR A 80 -6.26 -4.54 -8.90
CA THR A 80 -6.90 -5.86 -8.78
C THR A 80 -7.64 -6.16 -10.07
N PRO A 81 -7.25 -7.20 -10.83
CA PRO A 81 -8.02 -7.60 -11.99
C PRO A 81 -9.42 -8.03 -11.54
N ARG A 82 -10.46 -7.52 -12.22
CA ARG A 82 -11.84 -7.98 -12.04
C ARG A 82 -11.86 -9.51 -12.19
N SER A 83 -12.35 -10.25 -11.19
CA SER A 83 -12.69 -11.66 -11.43
C SER A 83 -13.73 -11.66 -12.55
N ARG A 84 -13.40 -12.31 -13.67
CA ARG A 84 -14.36 -12.56 -14.74
C ARG A 84 -15.45 -13.50 -14.24
#